data_AF-A0A536BSF0-F1
#
_entry.id   AF-A0A536BSF0-F1
#
_cell.length_a   1.000
_cell.length_b   1.000
_cell.length_c   1.000
_cell.angle_alpha   90.00
_cell.angle_beta   90.00
_cell.angle_gamma   90.00
#
_symmetry.space_group_name_H-M   'P 1'
#
loop_
_entity.id
_entity.type
_entity.pdbx_description
1 polymer ?
#
loop_
_entity_poly.entity_id
_entity_poly.type
_entity_poly.pdbx_seq_one_letter_code
_entity_poly.pdbx_strand_id
1 'polypeptide(L)'
;MPVVQWVVSVGDTVEARDGGLGVVREIFEGPPQSAQGLFVSSESYMRVVSPGQPDLFVPFEEIVDVSDVKQRVYLKRWLTSLTSTISSKGT
;
A
#
# COMPACT_ATOMS: atom_id res chain seq x y z
N MET A 1 5.26 -7.14 26.80
CA MET A 1 5.75 -7.74 25.54
C MET A 1 5.90 -6.58 24.58
N PRO A 2 7.09 -6.23 24.04
CA PRO A 2 7.19 -5.11 23.11
C PRO A 2 6.51 -5.53 21.81
N VAL A 3 5.38 -4.90 21.50
CA VAL A 3 4.76 -4.93 20.17
C VAL A 3 5.78 -4.26 19.27
N VAL A 4 6.40 -5.04 18.37
CA VAL A 4 7.21 -4.45 17.29
C VAL A 4 6.25 -3.58 16.50
N GLN A 5 6.45 -2.27 16.58
CA GLN A 5 5.64 -1.30 15.88
C GLN A 5 5.97 -1.48 14.40
N TRP A 6 5.00 -1.93 13.60
CA TRP A 6 5.14 -2.07 12.15
C TRP A 6 5.28 -0.68 11.55
N VAL A 7 6.51 -0.18 11.37
CA VAL A 7 6.74 1.15 10.81
C VAL A 7 7.12 1.00 9.35
N VAL A 8 6.10 0.94 8.49
CA VAL A 8 6.30 1.19 7.05
C VAL A 8 6.98 2.54 6.90
N SER A 9 8.02 2.58 6.08
CA SER A 9 8.82 3.78 5.84
C SER A 9 8.80 4.19 4.38
N VAL A 10 8.88 5.49 4.13
CA VAL A 10 9.08 6.00 2.76
C VAL A 10 10.41 5.47 2.23
N GLY A 11 10.39 4.90 1.03
CA GLY A 11 11.52 4.22 0.40
C GLY A 11 11.46 2.69 0.49
N ASP A 12 10.60 2.12 1.32
CA ASP A 12 10.45 0.67 1.39
C ASP A 12 9.96 0.09 0.05
N THR A 13 10.48 -1.08 -0.31
CA THR A 13 10.01 -1.82 -1.48
C THR A 13 8.77 -2.62 -1.12
N VAL A 14 7.70 -2.47 -1.89
CA VAL A 14 6.47 -3.21 -1.69
C VAL A 14 6.45 -4.43 -2.61
N GLU A 15 6.20 -5.60 -2.02
CA GLU A 15 6.08 -6.87 -2.73
C GLU A 15 4.70 -7.47 -2.51
N ALA A 16 4.03 -7.84 -3.60
CA ALA A 16 2.90 -8.75 -3.57
C ALA A 16 3.39 -10.20 -3.62
N ARG A 17 2.46 -11.14 -3.47
CA ARG A 17 2.77 -12.58 -3.52
C ARG A 17 3.49 -13.04 -4.78
N ASP A 18 3.27 -12.38 -5.91
CA ASP A 18 3.73 -12.75 -7.24
C ASP A 18 4.81 -11.80 -7.81
N GLY A 19 5.26 -10.79 -7.04
CA GLY A 19 6.36 -9.93 -7.48
C GLY A 19 6.41 -8.54 -6.82
N GLY A 20 7.43 -7.78 -7.20
CA GLY A 20 7.61 -6.39 -6.76
C GLY A 20 6.57 -5.46 -7.35
N LEU A 21 5.92 -4.68 -6.49
CA LEU A 21 4.92 -3.67 -6.87
C LEU A 21 5.58 -2.33 -7.20
N GLY A 22 6.54 -1.92 -6.39
CA GLY A 22 7.15 -0.59 -6.46
C GLY A 22 7.72 -0.16 -5.12
N VAL A 23 7.85 1.14 -4.93
CA VAL A 23 8.41 1.73 -3.70
C VAL A 23 7.41 2.65 -3.02
N VAL A 24 7.41 2.64 -1.69
CA VAL A 24 6.61 3.57 -0.88
C VAL A 24 7.13 4.98 -1.10
N ARG A 25 6.28 5.88 -1.58
CA ARG A 25 6.61 7.29 -1.81
C ARG A 25 6.06 8.21 -0.74
N GLU A 26 4.90 7.86 -0.18
CA GLU A 26 4.16 8.69 0.76
C GLU A 26 3.29 7.81 1.65
N ILE A 27 3.13 8.21 2.92
CA ILE A 27 2.29 7.53 3.91
C ILE A 27 1.26 8.53 4.40
N PHE A 28 0.01 8.10 4.42
CA PHE A 28 -1.13 8.88 4.88
C PHE A 28 -1.69 8.18 6.11
N GLU A 29 -1.79 8.88 7.24
CA GLU A 29 -2.29 8.29 8.49
C GLU A 29 -3.80 7.98 8.45
N GLY A 30 -4.50 8.43 7.41
CA GLY A 30 -5.90 8.19 7.11
C GLY A 30 -6.37 9.19 6.04
N PRO A 31 -7.61 9.11 5.54
CA PRO A 31 -8.12 10.12 4.62
C PRO A 31 -8.12 11.50 5.32
N PRO A 32 -7.62 12.58 4.67
CA PRO A 32 -7.78 13.93 5.21
C PRO A 32 -9.28 14.18 5.47
N GLN A 33 -9.61 14.97 6.51
CA GLN A 33 -11.01 15.23 6.90
C GLN A 33 -11.91 15.62 5.72
N SER A 34 -11.35 16.28 4.69
CA SER A 34 -12.03 16.68 3.46
C SER A 34 -12.40 15.55 2.50
N ALA A 35 -11.89 14.33 2.69
CA ALA A 35 -12.08 13.19 1.78
C ALA A 35 -12.64 11.93 2.46
N GLN A 36 -13.02 12.00 3.74
CA GLN A 36 -13.56 10.87 4.51
C GLN A 36 -14.80 10.21 3.88
N GLY A 37 -15.54 10.90 3.00
CA GLY A 37 -16.68 10.34 2.27
C GLY A 37 -16.34 9.56 0.99
N LEU A 38 -15.08 9.57 0.53
CA LEU A 38 -14.63 8.92 -0.71
C LEU A 38 -13.82 7.64 -0.48
N PHE A 39 -13.35 7.41 0.75
CA PHE A 39 -12.54 6.26 1.13
C PHE A 39 -13.34 5.32 2.03
N VAL A 40 -13.28 4.01 1.74
CA VAL A 40 -14.04 2.96 2.45
C VAL A 40 -13.47 2.66 3.84
N SER A 41 -12.25 3.11 4.14
CA SER A 41 -11.54 2.81 5.39
C SER A 41 -10.88 4.07 5.97
N SER A 42 -10.98 4.23 7.30
CA SER A 42 -10.30 5.28 8.08
C SER A 42 -8.84 4.94 8.39
N GLU A 43 -8.34 3.82 7.87
CA GLU A 43 -7.00 3.34 8.17
C GLU A 43 -5.93 4.03 7.33
N SER A 44 -4.70 4.01 7.85
CA SER A 44 -3.54 4.54 7.16
C SER A 44 -3.32 3.81 5.83
N TYR A 45 -2.87 4.55 4.82
CA TYR A 45 -2.56 4.00 3.51
C TYR A 45 -1.23 4.56 2.99
N MET A 46 -0.59 3.82 2.11
CA MET A 46 0.64 4.23 1.44
C MET A 46 0.42 4.41 -0.04
N ARG A 47 1.13 5.37 -0.64
CA ARG A 47 1.25 5.51 -2.09
C ARG A 47 2.50 4.80 -2.55
N VAL A 48 2.32 3.80 -3.40
CA VAL A 48 3.37 3.00 -4.01
C VAL A 48 3.51 3.43 -5.46
N VAL A 49 4.75 3.74 -5.85
CA VAL A 49 5.06 4.21 -7.21
C VAL A 49 5.99 3.22 -7.90
N SER A 50 5.77 3.03 -9.20
CA SER A 50 6.63 2.21 -10.06
C SER A 50 6.71 2.87 -11.44
N PRO A 51 7.91 3.06 -12.01
CA PRO A 51 8.05 3.69 -13.32
C PRO A 51 7.22 3.00 -14.39
N GLY A 52 6.38 3.76 -15.09
CA GLY A 52 5.53 3.25 -16.17
C GLY A 52 4.22 2.59 -15.71
N GLN A 53 3.90 2.60 -14.41
CA GLN A 53 2.61 2.19 -13.86
C GLN A 53 1.91 3.36 -13.17
N PRO A 54 0.56 3.37 -13.12
CA PRO A 54 -0.16 4.34 -12.30
C PRO A 54 0.18 4.15 -10.82
N ASP A 55 0.07 5.23 -10.06
CA ASP A 55 0.29 5.18 -8.62
C ASP A 55 -0.75 4.29 -7.94
N LEU A 56 -0.28 3.47 -7.00
CA LEU A 56 -1.11 2.54 -6.26
C LEU A 56 -1.28 3.03 -4.82
N PHE A 57 -2.52 3.12 -4.36
CA PHE A 57 -2.83 3.45 -2.97
C PHE A 57 -3.19 2.15 -2.24
N VAL A 58 -2.35 1.78 -1.28
CA VAL A 58 -2.46 0.50 -0.57
C VAL A 58 -2.75 0.77 0.91
N PRO A 59 -3.89 0.31 1.44
CA PRO A 59 -4.22 0.48 2.85
C PRO A 59 -3.36 -0.46 3.72
N PHE A 60 -3.06 -0.05 4.95
CA PHE A 60 -2.18 -0.82 5.85
C PHE A 60 -2.80 -2.16 6.26
N GLU A 61 -4.13 -2.29 6.24
CA GLU A 61 -4.81 -3.59 6.40
C GLU A 61 -4.34 -4.65 5.41
N GLU A 62 -3.82 -4.27 4.25
CA GLU A 62 -3.32 -5.20 3.24
C GLU A 62 -1.91 -5.71 3.55
N ILE A 63 -1.23 -5.18 4.57
CA ILE A 63 0.12 -5.57 4.94
C ILE A 63 0.06 -6.87 5.76
N VAL A 64 0.93 -7.81 5.42
CA VAL A 64 1.13 -9.07 6.15
C VAL A 64 2.37 -9.00 7.02
N ASP A 65 3.44 -8.42 6.49
CA ASP A 65 4.74 -8.38 7.12
C ASP A 65 5.54 -7.16 6.66
N VAL A 66 6.40 -6.65 7.54
CA VAL A 66 7.35 -5.58 7.25
C VAL A 66 8.73 -6.04 7.71
N SER A 67 9.68 -6.06 6.79
CA SER A 67 11.05 -6.45 7.06
C SER A 67 11.93 -5.23 7.11
N ASP A 68 12.23 -4.74 8.32
CA ASP A 68 13.12 -3.58 8.53
C ASP A 68 14.53 -3.84 7.99
N VAL A 69 15.02 -5.08 8.11
CA VAL A 69 16.37 -5.48 7.64
C VAL A 69 16.48 -5.38 6.11
N LYS A 70 15.40 -5.69 5.40
CA LYS A 70 15.37 -5.67 3.92
C LYS A 70 14.71 -4.43 3.35
N GLN A 71 14.14 -3.56 4.19
CA GLN A 71 13.32 -2.42 3.81
C GLN A 71 12.20 -2.82 2.84
N ARG A 72 11.42 -3.85 3.25
CA ARG A 72 10.38 -4.46 2.43
C ARG A 72 9.04 -4.57 3.15
N VAL A 73 7.97 -4.30 2.41
CA VAL A 73 6.58 -4.47 2.86
C VAL A 73 5.93 -5.57 2.02
N TYR A 74 5.38 -6.59 2.66
CA TYR A 74 4.73 -7.71 2.00
C TYR A 74 3.20 -7.61 2.12
N LEU A 75 2.51 -7.74 0.99
CA LEU A 75 1.05 -7.61 0.92
C LEU A 75 0.29 -8.95 0.96
N LYS A 76 -0.98 -8.91 1.40
CA LYS A 76 -1.92 -10.04 1.41
C LYS A 76 -2.25 -10.51 0.00
N ARG A 77 -2.41 -9.55 -0.92
CA ARG A 77 -2.98 -9.73 -2.27
C ARG A 77 -1.95 -10.09 -3.34
N TRP A 78 -2.47 -10.64 -4.44
CA TRP A 78 -1.78 -10.91 -5.70
C TRP A 78 -1.82 -9.64 -6.59
N LEU A 79 -0.73 -9.31 -7.30
CA LEU A 79 -0.62 -8.14 -8.19
C LEU A 79 -1.81 -8.03 -9.16
N THR A 80 -2.22 -9.15 -9.74
CA THR A 80 -3.32 -9.24 -10.71
C THR A 80 -4.68 -8.79 -10.14
N SER A 81 -4.87 -8.90 -8.83
CA SER A 81 -6.06 -8.42 -8.14
C SER A 81 -6.06 -6.91 -7.91
N LEU A 82 -4.87 -6.28 -7.84
CA LEU A 82 -4.73 -4.84 -7.64
C LEU A 82 -4.95 -4.07 -8.95
N THR A 83 -4.51 -4.63 -10.08
CA THR A 83 -4.69 -4.01 -11.40
C THR A 83 -6.14 -4.04 -11.90
N SER A 84 -6.91 -5.09 -11.56
CA SER A 84 -8.30 -5.24 -12.01
C SER A 84 -9.28 -4.22 -11.40
N THR A 85 -8.99 -3.67 -10.21
CA THR A 85 -9.85 -2.67 -9.56
C THR A 85 -9.82 -1.31 -10.28
N ILE A 86 -8.80 -1.06 -11.11
CA ILE A 86 -8.65 0.20 -11.86
C ILE A 86 -9.45 0.16 -13.19
N SER A 87 -9.85 -1.03 -13.66
CA SER A 87 -10.50 -1.19 -14.97
C SER A 87 -12.03 -1.14 -14.95
N SER A 88 -12.69 -1.09 -13.78
CA SER A 88 -14.16 -1.20 -13.68
C SER A 88 -14.91 0.12 -13.45
N LYS A 89 -14.26 1.28 -13.54
CA LYS A 89 -14.90 2.61 -13.49
C LYS A 89 -14.66 3.40 -14.77
N GLY A 90 -14.96 2.79 -15.90
CA GLY A 90 -14.85 3.40 -17.22
C GLY A 90 -15.91 2.88 -18.18
N THR A 91 -17.19 3.05 -17.86
CA THR A 91 -18.29 3.20 -18.83
C THR A 91 -19.41 3.98 -18.18
#